data_AF-A0A5N8Z1P2-F1
#
_entry.id   AF-A0A5N8Z1P2-F1
#
_cell.length_a   1.000
_cell.length_b   1.000
_cell.length_c   1.000
_cell.angle_alpha   90.00
_cell.angle_beta   90.00
_cell.angle_gamma   90.00
#
_symmetry.space_group_name_H-M   'P 1'
#
loop_
_entity.id
_entity.type
_entity.pdbx_description
1 polymer ?
#
loop_
_entity_poly.entity_id
_entity_poly.type
_entity_poly.pdbx_seq_one_letter_code
_entity_poly.pdbx_strand_id
1 'polypeptide(L)'
;MDPKPLTTAEWAEVGNALKFLWLALGFALIAGPSLLTAHAIIPSVIDTKTVPATWAKFRLPLYAVGVTSIIGIFFALFMASQNTNFLHDMYSRWWQ
;
A
#
# COMPACT_ATOMS: atom_id res chain seq x y z
N MET A 1 25.59 -21.94 0.26
CA MET A 1 24.44 -22.81 -0.02
C MET A 1 23.73 -22.19 -1.20
N ASP A 2 23.70 -22.86 -2.34
CA ASP A 2 22.96 -22.37 -3.50
C ASP A 2 21.46 -22.58 -3.26
N PRO A 3 20.61 -21.60 -3.60
CA PRO A 3 19.16 -21.72 -3.40
C PRO A 3 18.61 -22.90 -4.21
N LYS A 4 17.72 -23.68 -3.60
CA LYS A 4 17.03 -24.76 -4.28
C LYS A 4 16.14 -24.20 -5.39
N PRO A 5 16.07 -24.83 -6.57
CA PRO A 5 15.10 -24.44 -7.60
C PRO A 5 13.66 -24.51 -7.06
N LEU A 6 12.90 -23.45 -7.26
CA LEU A 6 11.50 -23.36 -6.86
C LEU A 6 10.62 -24.29 -7.71
N THR A 7 9.71 -24.98 -7.04
CA THR A 7 8.61 -25.75 -7.62
C THR A 7 7.53 -24.83 -8.20
N THR A 8 6.65 -25.39 -9.03
CA THR A 8 5.52 -24.64 -9.61
C THR A 8 4.59 -24.05 -8.54
N ALA A 9 4.42 -24.73 -7.40
CA ALA A 9 3.59 -24.23 -6.29
C ALA A 9 4.23 -23.01 -5.63
N GLU A 10 5.53 -23.04 -5.34
CA GLU A 10 6.25 -21.90 -4.75
C GLU A 10 6.28 -20.69 -5.70
N TRP A 11 6.38 -20.91 -7.02
CA TRP A 11 6.23 -19.83 -8.01
C TRP A 11 4.85 -19.16 -7.97
N ALA A 12 3.79 -19.93 -7.70
CA ALA A 12 2.46 -19.37 -7.53
C ALA A 12 2.35 -18.51 -6.27
N GLU A 13 2.98 -18.93 -5.16
CA GLU A 13 3.07 -18.14 -3.93
C GLU A 13 3.82 -16.83 -4.15
N VAL A 14 4.99 -16.88 -4.80
CA VAL A 14 5.77 -15.68 -5.18
C VAL A 14 4.92 -14.73 -6.00
N GLY A 15 4.20 -15.24 -7.00
CA GLY A 15 3.32 -14.44 -7.85
C GLY A 15 2.19 -13.77 -7.06
N ASN A 16 1.60 -14.47 -6.09
CA ASN A 16 0.56 -13.90 -5.24
C ASN A 16 1.11 -12.86 -4.26
N ALA A 17 2.22 -13.13 -3.59
CA ALA A 17 2.90 -12.18 -2.73
C ALA A 17 3.22 -10.88 -3.49
N LEU A 18 3.77 -11.01 -4.70
CA LEU A 18 4.11 -9.87 -5.56
C LEU A 18 2.87 -9.05 -5.96
N LYS A 19 1.75 -9.69 -6.32
CA LYS A 19 0.49 -9.00 -6.62
C LYS A 19 0.01 -8.17 -5.43
N PHE A 20 0.09 -8.71 -4.22
CA PHE A 20 -0.30 -7.97 -3.02
C PHE A 20 0.66 -6.82 -2.70
N LEU A 21 1.96 -6.96 -2.96
CA LEU A 21 2.90 -5.84 -2.85
C LEU A 21 2.59 -4.72 -3.85
N TRP A 22 2.25 -5.06 -5.10
CA TRP A 22 1.78 -4.08 -6.08
C TRP A 22 0.48 -3.42 -5.66
N LEU A 23 -0.45 -4.17 -5.07
CA LEU A 23 -1.69 -3.63 -4.53
C LEU A 23 -1.42 -2.64 -3.38
N ALA A 24 -0.50 -2.97 -2.47
CA ALA A 24 -0.08 -2.08 -1.39
C ALA A 24 0.54 -0.79 -1.94
N LEU A 25 1.38 -0.88 -2.98
CA LEU A 25 1.94 0.28 -3.66
C LEU A 25 0.83 1.14 -4.29
N GLY A 26 -0.14 0.52 -4.97
CA GLY A 26 -1.30 1.21 -5.54
C GLY A 26 -2.07 2.00 -4.50
N PHE A 27 -2.36 1.41 -3.34
CA PHE A 27 -3.00 2.12 -2.24
C PHE A 27 -2.12 3.26 -1.67
N ALA A 28 -0.81 3.07 -1.56
CA ALA A 28 0.10 4.13 -1.09
C ALA A 28 0.11 5.34 -2.03
N LEU A 29 0.09 5.10 -3.35
CA LEU A 29 0.02 6.15 -4.37
C LEU A 29 -1.32 6.91 -4.36
N ILE A 30 -2.38 6.33 -3.80
CA ILE A 30 -3.67 7.01 -3.61
C ILE A 30 -3.71 7.73 -2.26
N ALA A 31 -3.26 7.05 -1.19
CA ALA A 31 -3.31 7.56 0.18
C ALA A 31 -2.51 8.87 0.33
N GLY A 32 -1.27 8.89 -0.17
CA GLY A 32 -0.38 10.05 -0.04
C GLY A 32 -0.99 11.33 -0.64
N PRO A 33 -1.28 11.36 -1.96
CA PRO A 33 -1.90 12.51 -2.60
C PRO A 33 -3.26 12.89 -2.01
N SER A 34 -4.11 11.92 -1.66
CA SER A 34 -5.44 12.19 -1.11
C SER A 34 -5.35 12.93 0.24
N LEU A 35 -4.52 12.42 1.16
CA LEU A 35 -4.35 13.01 2.48
C LEU A 35 -3.59 14.35 2.42
N LEU A 36 -2.54 14.44 1.60
CA LEU A 36 -1.81 15.68 1.38
C LEU A 36 -2.73 16.77 0.80
N THR A 37 -3.59 16.41 -0.14
CA THR A 37 -4.56 17.35 -0.72
C THR A 37 -5.58 17.80 0.31
N ALA A 38 -6.13 16.89 1.12
CA ALA A 38 -7.13 17.20 2.14
C ALA A 38 -6.57 18.04 3.31
N HIS A 39 -5.33 17.78 3.70
CA HIS A 39 -4.71 18.32 4.91
C HIS A 39 -3.88 19.58 4.65
N ALA A 40 -3.12 19.63 3.56
CA ALA A 40 -2.22 20.76 3.27
C ALA A 40 -2.71 21.62 2.11
N ILE A 41 -3.02 21.03 0.94
CA ILE A 41 -3.34 21.81 -0.26
C ILE A 41 -4.65 22.58 -0.10
N ILE A 42 -5.77 21.91 0.20
CA ILE A 42 -7.09 22.56 0.28
C ILE A 42 -7.09 23.70 1.31
N PRO A 43 -6.60 23.52 2.55
CA PRO A 43 -6.52 24.62 3.50
C PRO A 43 -5.65 25.77 2.99
N SER A 44 -4.46 25.46 2.44
CA SER A 44 -3.57 26.49 1.91
C SER A 44 -4.21 27.35 0.83
N VAL A 45 -4.93 26.76 -0.14
CA VAL A 45 -5.56 27.52 -1.24
C VAL A 45 -6.81 28.29 -0.82
N ILE A 46 -7.48 27.84 0.26
CA ILE A 46 -8.60 28.57 0.86
C ILE A 46 -8.07 29.79 1.62
N ASP A 47 -7.00 29.62 2.40
CA ASP A 47 -6.41 30.69 3.21
C ASP A 47 -5.82 31.81 2.34
N THR A 48 -5.23 31.46 1.18
CA THR A 48 -4.77 32.43 0.18
C THR A 48 -5.90 33.03 -0.66
N LYS A 49 -7.17 32.67 -0.40
CA LYS A 49 -8.36 33.10 -1.14
C LYS A 49 -8.30 32.80 -2.64
N THR A 50 -7.50 31.80 -3.04
CA THR A 50 -7.40 31.34 -4.43
C THR A 50 -8.66 30.60 -4.84
N VAL A 51 -9.31 29.92 -3.89
CA VAL A 51 -10.61 29.25 -4.10
C VAL A 51 -11.61 29.61 -3.01
N PRO A 52 -12.93 29.47 -3.25
CA PRO A 52 -13.95 29.71 -2.24
C PRO A 52 -13.87 28.70 -1.07
N ALA A 53 -14.25 29.15 0.13
CA ALA A 53 -14.32 28.30 1.33
C ALA A 53 -15.22 27.07 1.16
N THR A 54 -16.17 27.09 0.22
CA THR A 54 -17.03 25.94 -0.14
C THR A 54 -16.23 24.70 -0.55
N TRP A 55 -14.98 24.85 -1.01
CA TRP A 55 -14.09 23.73 -1.35
C TRP A 55 -13.67 22.90 -0.13
N ALA A 56 -13.84 23.41 1.09
CA ALA A 56 -13.58 22.66 2.31
C ALA A 56 -14.39 21.34 2.38
N LYS A 57 -15.55 21.27 1.71
CA LYS A 57 -16.37 20.05 1.65
C LYS A 57 -15.67 18.86 0.98
N PHE A 58 -14.70 19.10 0.10
CA PHE A 58 -13.94 18.04 -0.58
C PHE A 58 -12.91 17.37 0.34
N ARG A 59 -12.59 17.96 1.49
CA ARG A 59 -11.65 17.39 2.46
C ARG A 59 -12.17 16.08 3.03
N LEU A 60 -13.47 16.01 3.36
CA LEU A 60 -14.08 14.82 3.95
C LEU A 60 -13.99 13.58 3.04
N PRO A 61 -14.42 13.61 1.76
CA PRO A 61 -14.25 12.46 0.88
C PRO A 61 -12.78 12.12 0.63
N LEU A 62 -11.88 13.10 0.53
CA LEU A 62 -10.45 12.84 0.38
C LEU A 62 -9.84 12.17 1.62
N TYR A 63 -10.27 12.54 2.82
CA TYR A 63 -9.87 11.83 4.04
C TYR A 63 -10.43 10.40 4.04
N ALA A 64 -11.70 10.19 3.66
CA ALA A 64 -12.28 8.87 3.58
C ALA A 64 -11.52 7.96 2.60
N VAL A 65 -11.19 8.45 1.40
CA VAL A 65 -10.37 7.73 0.41
C VAL A 65 -8.97 7.44 0.94
N GLY A 66 -8.33 8.42 1.57
CA GLY A 66 -6.99 8.28 2.13
C GLY A 66 -6.93 7.24 3.25
N VAL A 67 -7.85 7.31 4.21
CA VAL A 67 -7.94 6.36 5.33
C VAL A 67 -8.29 4.95 4.83
N THR A 68 -9.24 4.82 3.92
CA THR A 68 -9.60 3.52 3.32
C THR A 68 -8.41 2.92 2.58
N SER A 69 -7.63 3.74 1.88
CA SER A 69 -6.42 3.29 1.20
C SER A 69 -5.36 2.84 2.21
N ILE A 70 -5.16 3.54 3.34
CA ILE A 70 -4.27 3.08 4.42
C ILE A 70 -4.68 1.70 4.95
N ILE A 71 -5.97 1.48 5.19
CA ILE A 71 -6.48 0.16 5.60
C ILE A 71 -6.16 -0.89 4.52
N GLY A 72 -6.34 -0.53 3.25
CA GLY A 72 -5.97 -1.34 2.10
C GLY A 72 -4.49 -1.72 2.05
N ILE A 73 -3.57 -0.79 2.42
CA ILE A 73 -2.13 -1.08 2.52
C ILE A 73 -1.88 -2.17 3.57
N PHE A 74 -2.41 -2.00 4.78
CA PHE A 74 -2.22 -2.99 5.85
C PHE A 74 -2.80 -4.35 5.48
N PHE A 75 -3.98 -4.37 4.87
CA PHE A 75 -4.60 -5.59 4.36
C PHE A 75 -3.71 -6.26 3.30
N ALA A 76 -3.23 -5.51 2.30
CA ALA A 76 -2.40 -6.05 1.24
C ALA A 76 -1.05 -6.57 1.76
N LEU A 77 -0.41 -5.86 2.69
CA LEU A 77 0.82 -6.32 3.33
C LEU A 77 0.61 -7.57 4.18
N PHE A 78 -0.51 -7.65 4.90
CA PHE A 78 -0.88 -8.86 5.63
C PHE A 78 -1.08 -10.05 4.67
N MET A 79 -1.80 -9.87 3.57
CA MET A 79 -1.98 -10.91 2.57
C MET A 79 -0.65 -11.33 1.90
N ALA A 80 0.23 -10.37 1.63
CA ALA A 80 1.57 -10.66 1.12
C ALA A 80 2.37 -11.51 2.11
N SER A 81 2.31 -11.21 3.42
CA SER A 81 3.04 -11.96 4.45
C SER A 81 2.58 -13.42 4.56
N GLN A 82 1.29 -13.70 4.32
CA GLN A 82 0.78 -15.07 4.29
C GLN A 82 1.30 -15.91 3.10
N ASN A 83 1.87 -15.27 2.07
CA ASN A 83 2.38 -15.92 0.86
C ASN A 83 3.93 -15.94 0.85
N THR A 84 4.57 -16.00 2.03
CA THR A 84 6.04 -15.96 2.17
C THR A 84 6.68 -17.31 2.53
N ASN A 85 5.92 -18.42 2.52
CA ASN A 85 6.44 -19.74 2.91
C ASN A 85 7.62 -20.17 2.03
N PHE A 86 7.57 -19.90 0.72
CA PHE A 86 8.70 -20.12 -0.20
C PHE A 86 10.04 -19.51 0.26
N LEU A 87 10.04 -18.41 1.06
CA LEU A 87 11.28 -17.82 1.57
C LEU A 87 11.96 -18.74 2.59
N HIS A 88 11.18 -19.47 3.38
CA HIS A 88 11.70 -20.43 4.34
C HIS A 88 12.27 -21.67 3.65
N ASP A 89 11.64 -22.10 2.57
CA ASP A 89 12.02 -23.30 1.82
C ASP A 89 13.22 -23.06 0.90
N MET A 90 13.33 -21.86 0.32
CA MET A 90 14.42 -21.48 -0.59
C MET A 90 15.70 -21.13 0.16
N TYR A 91 15.58 -20.49 1.33
CA TYR A 91 16.71 -20.14 2.19
C TYR A 91 16.63 -20.94 3.49
N SER A 92 17.33 -22.09 3.53
CA SER A 92 17.62 -22.72 4.83
C SER A 92 18.27 -21.66 5.72
N ARG A 93 17.73 -21.45 6.92
CA ARG A 93 18.22 -20.41 7.84
C ARG A 93 19.71 -20.66 8.06
N TRP A 94 20.55 -19.71 7.66
CA TRP A 94 22.01 -19.76 7.84
C TRP A 94 22.42 -19.73 9.33
N TRP A 95 21.49 -19.40 10.22
CA TRP A 95 21.61 -19.39 11.68
C TRP A 95 20.84 -20.57 12.32
N GLN A 96 21.23 -21.79 12.00
CA GLN A 96 21.02 -22.94 12.89
C GLN A 96 22.34 -23.69 13.05
#